data_AF-A0A7S0LGB3-F1
#
_entry.id   AF-A0A7S0LGB3-F1
#
_cell.length_a   1.000
_cell.length_b   1.000
_cell.length_c   1.000
_cell.angle_alpha   90.00
_cell.angle_beta   90.00
_cell.angle_gamma   90.00
#
_symmetry.space_group_name_H-M   'P 1'
#
loop_
_entity.id
_entity.type
_entity.pdbx_description
1 polymer ?
#
loop_
_entity_poly.entity_id
_entity_poly.type
_entity_poly.pdbx_seq_one_letter_code
_entity_poly.pdbx_strand_id
1 'polypeptide(L)'
;PTAIKRKTAVIIDNMAKLVDNPADASPFLPKLLPALTRASDEVSDPECRQVCTRALATLKAIQADIKEPAVPVAPIDLNMVLNALKTSLPSTIQPCRANAPALQYIAQLCSALIVSHNFDLGEWS
;
A
#
# COMPACT_ATOMS: atom_id res chain seq x y z
N PRO A 1 24.25 13.80 17.56
CA PRO A 1 23.86 12.93 16.43
C PRO A 1 23.18 11.61 16.86
N THR A 2 23.74 10.89 17.83
CA THR A 2 23.22 9.58 18.30
C THR A 2 21.80 9.65 18.86
N ALA A 3 21.51 10.65 19.70
CA ALA A 3 20.17 10.84 20.25
C ALA A 3 19.10 11.11 19.17
N ILE A 4 19.46 11.78 18.07
CA ILE A 4 18.55 12.04 16.93
C ILE A 4 18.29 10.72 16.20
N LYS A 5 19.35 9.97 15.82
CA LYS A 5 19.23 8.65 15.17
C LYS A 5 18.36 7.69 16.01
N ARG A 6 18.54 7.67 17.33
CA ARG A 6 17.71 6.87 18.26
C ARG A 6 16.25 7.27 18.20
N LYS A 7 15.94 8.58 18.31
CA LYS A 7 14.55 9.07 18.23
C LYS A 7 13.90 8.76 16.89
N THR A 8 14.64 8.95 15.79
CA THR A 8 14.13 8.62 14.45
C THR A 8 13.82 7.13 14.31
N ALA A 9 14.69 6.24 14.82
CA ALA A 9 14.45 4.80 14.81
C ALA A 9 13.22 4.39 15.63
N VAL A 10 12.97 5.03 16.79
CA VAL A 10 11.73 4.81 17.57
C VAL A 10 10.49 5.23 16.76
N ILE A 11 10.54 6.37 16.07
CA ILE A 11 9.41 6.84 15.25
C ILE A 11 9.14 5.85 14.12
N ILE A 12 10.20 5.39 13.43
CA ILE A 12 10.06 4.41 12.35
C ILE A 12 9.45 3.10 12.86
N ASP A 13 9.92 2.57 13.99
CA ASP A 13 9.38 1.34 14.58
C ASP A 13 7.90 1.47 14.97
N ASN A 14 7.52 2.60 15.58
CA ASN A 14 6.13 2.82 15.99
C ASN A 14 5.19 3.04 14.79
N MET A 15 5.62 3.79 13.77
CA MET A 15 4.80 4.02 12.57
C MET A 15 4.66 2.75 11.73
N ALA A 16 5.71 1.95 11.62
CA ALA A 16 5.69 0.68 10.89
C ALA A 16 4.64 -0.30 11.47
N LYS A 17 4.41 -0.29 12.79
CA LYS A 17 3.39 -1.13 13.46
C LYS A 17 1.95 -0.68 13.22
N LEU A 18 1.74 0.54 12.75
CA LEU A 18 0.41 1.10 12.45
C LEU A 18 0.05 0.97 10.97
N VAL A 19 0.89 0.31 10.17
CA VAL A 19 0.61 0.06 8.76
C VAL A 19 -0.33 -1.14 8.67
N ASP A 20 -1.60 -0.88 8.36
CA ASP A 20 -2.63 -1.94 8.23
C ASP A 20 -2.39 -2.82 7.00
N ASN A 21 -1.96 -2.23 5.88
CA ASN A 21 -1.63 -2.95 4.66
C ASN A 21 -0.11 -2.89 4.38
N PRO A 22 0.61 -4.03 4.42
CA PRO A 22 2.06 -4.04 4.19
C PRO A 22 2.47 -3.49 2.82
N ALA A 23 1.58 -3.55 1.81
CA ALA A 23 1.83 -3.00 0.49
C ALA A 23 2.10 -1.49 0.54
N ASP A 24 1.45 -0.74 1.43
CA ASP A 24 1.59 0.73 1.53
C ASP A 24 2.99 1.15 1.98
N ALA A 25 3.71 0.27 2.68
CA ALA A 25 5.10 0.50 3.09
C ALA A 25 6.10 0.26 1.95
N SER A 26 5.73 -0.51 0.91
CA SER A 26 6.57 -0.89 -0.23
C SER A 26 7.40 0.26 -0.83
N PRO A 27 6.82 1.45 -1.17
CA PRO A 27 7.60 2.53 -1.75
C PRO A 27 8.68 3.12 -0.82
N PHE A 28 8.55 2.92 0.49
CA PHE A 28 9.47 3.48 1.49
C PHE A 28 10.60 2.51 1.89
N LEU A 29 10.38 1.19 1.75
CA LEU A 29 11.36 0.15 2.12
C LEU A 29 12.74 0.30 1.47
N PRO A 30 12.87 0.64 0.16
CA PRO A 30 14.17 0.78 -0.49
C PRO A 30 15.06 1.86 0.14
N LYS A 31 14.47 2.85 0.81
CA LYS A 31 15.18 3.94 1.46
C LYS A 31 15.40 3.69 2.96
N LEU A 32 14.41 3.11 3.64
CA LEU A 32 14.44 2.91 5.09
C LEU A 32 15.33 1.74 5.53
N LEU A 33 15.31 0.61 4.81
CA LEU A 33 16.12 -0.57 5.13
C LEU A 33 17.63 -0.28 5.13
N PRO A 34 18.24 0.29 4.07
CA PRO A 34 19.68 0.55 4.09
C PRO A 34 20.07 1.63 5.11
N ALA A 35 19.20 2.62 5.35
CA ALA A 35 19.44 3.67 6.33
C ALA A 35 19.50 3.11 7.77
N LEU A 36 18.59 2.18 8.11
CA LEU A 36 18.57 1.54 9.43
C LEU A 36 19.71 0.55 9.63
N THR A 37 20.09 -0.24 8.61
CA THR A 37 21.27 -1.11 8.67
C THR A 37 22.54 -0.30 8.91
N ARG A 38 22.72 0.80 8.16
CA ARG A 38 23.87 1.68 8.38
C ARG A 38 23.85 2.30 9.78
N ALA A 39 22.68 2.67 10.28
CA ALA A 39 22.54 3.23 11.63
C ALA A 39 22.75 2.19 12.74
N SER A 40 22.48 0.89 12.53
CA SER A 40 22.80 -0.15 13.50
C SER A 40 24.30 -0.42 13.57
N ASP A 41 25.02 -0.30 12.46
CA ASP A 41 26.43 -0.68 12.37
C ASP A 41 27.38 0.48 12.75
N GLU A 42 27.04 1.72 12.38
CA GLU A 42 27.88 2.90 12.66
C GLU A 42 27.75 3.43 14.09
N VAL A 43 26.67 3.13 14.80
CA VAL A 43 26.40 3.74 16.10
C VAL A 43 27.09 2.96 17.22
N SER A 44 27.98 3.63 17.95
CA SER A 44 28.72 3.04 19.07
C SER A 44 27.85 2.78 20.31
N ASP A 45 26.75 3.51 20.47
CA ASP A 45 25.83 3.41 21.62
C ASP A 45 24.99 2.11 21.55
N PRO A 46 25.12 1.19 22.52
CA PRO A 46 24.42 -0.10 22.48
C PRO A 46 22.89 0.05 22.55
N GLU A 47 22.37 1.07 23.23
CA GLU A 47 20.93 1.34 23.32
C GLU A 47 20.38 1.74 21.95
N CYS A 48 21.02 2.70 21.28
CA CYS A 48 20.62 3.12 19.93
C CYS A 48 20.72 1.97 18.92
N ARG A 49 21.75 1.12 18.99
CA ARG A 49 21.82 -0.07 18.12
C ARG A 49 20.62 -0.98 18.33
N GLN A 50 20.27 -1.28 19.58
CA GLN A 50 19.14 -2.16 19.90
C GLN A 50 17.81 -1.60 19.36
N VAL A 51 17.62 -0.28 19.41
CA VAL A 51 16.44 0.38 18.82
C VAL A 51 16.45 0.26 17.28
N CYS A 52 17.58 0.55 16.64
CA CYS A 52 17.71 0.43 15.18
C CYS A 52 17.48 -1.03 14.71
N THR A 53 18.03 -2.02 15.41
CA THR A 53 17.85 -3.44 15.09
C THR A 53 16.38 -3.87 15.23
N ARG A 54 15.67 -3.37 16.26
CA ARG A 54 14.23 -3.61 16.42
C ARG A 54 13.42 -3.01 15.27
N ALA A 55 13.64 -1.74 14.95
CA ALA A 55 12.97 -1.08 13.83
C ALA A 55 13.22 -1.80 12.49
N LEU A 56 14.46 -2.28 12.29
CA LEU A 56 14.85 -3.03 11.10
C LEU A 56 14.13 -4.39 11.03
N ALA A 57 13.97 -5.09 12.15
CA ALA A 57 13.21 -6.32 12.22
C ALA A 57 11.72 -6.10 11.88
N THR A 58 11.10 -5.04 12.42
CA THR A 58 9.72 -4.65 12.11
C THR A 58 9.53 -4.39 10.61
N LEU A 59 10.43 -3.62 9.98
CA LEU A 59 10.34 -3.35 8.54
C LEU A 59 10.58 -4.59 7.67
N LYS A 60 11.45 -5.51 8.10
CA LYS A 60 11.67 -6.78 7.40
C LYS A 60 10.45 -7.71 7.50
N ALA A 61 9.75 -7.71 8.64
CA ALA A 61 8.50 -8.45 8.79
C ALA A 61 7.45 -7.92 7.81
N ILE A 62 7.26 -6.60 7.76
CA ILE A 62 6.37 -5.95 6.79
C ILE A 62 6.78 -6.30 5.36
N GLN A 63 8.08 -6.24 5.04
CA GLN A 63 8.57 -6.63 3.71
C GLN A 63 8.23 -8.08 3.34
N ALA A 64 8.29 -9.01 4.29
CA ALA A 64 7.95 -10.40 4.06
C ALA A 64 6.44 -10.62 3.86
N ASP A 65 5.62 -9.77 4.47
CA ASP A 65 4.15 -9.81 4.34
C ASP A 65 3.65 -9.15 3.04
N ILE A 66 4.48 -8.39 2.33
CA ILE A 66 4.19 -7.89 0.98
C ILE A 66 4.17 -9.07 0.00
N LYS A 67 2.99 -9.65 -0.23
CA LYS A 67 2.76 -10.64 -1.30
C LYS A 67 2.75 -10.02 -2.69
N GLU A 68 2.25 -8.79 -2.80
CA GLU A 68 2.23 -8.01 -4.03
C GLU A 68 2.76 -6.61 -3.73
N PRO A 69 3.77 -6.12 -4.48
CA PRO A 69 4.23 -4.75 -4.29
C PRO A 69 3.06 -3.81 -4.53
N ALA A 70 2.87 -2.79 -3.67
CA ALA A 70 1.92 -1.72 -3.99
C ALA A 70 2.28 -1.19 -5.37
N VAL A 71 1.44 -1.53 -6.34
CA VAL A 71 1.50 -0.97 -7.67
C VAL A 71 1.34 0.53 -7.44
N PRO A 72 2.30 1.38 -7.86
CA PRO A 72 2.05 2.81 -7.88
C PRO A 72 0.76 2.97 -8.67
N VAL A 73 -0.31 3.39 -8.02
CA VAL A 73 -1.63 3.47 -8.63
C VAL A 73 -1.46 4.40 -9.83
N ALA A 74 -1.31 3.82 -11.02
CA ALA A 74 -1.37 4.58 -12.25
C ALA A 74 -2.72 5.30 -12.19
N PRO A 75 -2.80 6.58 -12.63
CA PRO A 75 -4.05 7.30 -12.62
C PRO A 75 -5.10 6.40 -13.26
N ILE A 76 -6.11 6.01 -12.48
CA ILE A 76 -7.10 5.03 -12.90
C ILE A 76 -7.85 5.65 -14.07
N ASP A 77 -7.52 5.17 -15.28
CA ASP A 77 -8.19 5.63 -16.48
C ASP A 77 -9.59 5.00 -16.49
N LEU A 78 -10.59 5.87 -16.52
CA LEU A 78 -12.00 5.47 -16.61
C LEU A 78 -12.24 4.53 -17.81
N ASN A 79 -11.45 4.68 -18.89
CA ASN A 79 -11.52 3.80 -20.04
C ASN A 79 -11.02 2.38 -19.75
N MET A 80 -10.00 2.22 -18.90
CA MET A 80 -9.54 0.90 -18.47
C MET A 80 -10.61 0.18 -17.65
N VAL A 81 -11.26 0.90 -16.73
CA VAL A 81 -12.35 0.35 -15.90
C VAL A 81 -13.55 -0.04 -16.76
N LEU A 82 -13.94 0.82 -17.71
CA LEU A 82 -15.03 0.52 -18.65
C LEU A 82 -14.76 -0.73 -19.49
N ASN A 83 -13.52 -0.91 -19.96
CA ASN A 83 -13.14 -2.08 -20.75
C ASN A 83 -13.13 -3.36 -19.89
N ALA A 84 -12.59 -3.29 -18.68
CA ALA A 84 -12.64 -4.41 -17.73
C ALA A 84 -14.08 -4.81 -17.39
N LEU A 85 -14.96 -3.83 -17.15
CA LEU A 85 -16.38 -4.03 -16.86
C LEU A 85 -17.11 -4.72 -18.03
N LYS A 86 -16.84 -4.31 -19.28
CA LYS A 86 -17.43 -4.94 -20.47
C LYS A 86 -17.00 -6.39 -20.66
N THR A 87 -15.77 -6.72 -20.28
CA THR A 87 -15.23 -8.08 -20.34
C THR A 87 -15.76 -8.97 -19.22
N SER A 88 -15.97 -8.43 -18.02
CA SER A 88 -16.47 -9.19 -16.86
C SER A 88 -17.98 -9.37 -16.85
N LEU A 89 -18.75 -8.54 -17.56
CA LEU A 89 -20.19 -8.71 -17.68
C LEU A 89 -20.55 -9.95 -18.51
N PRO A 90 -21.44 -10.82 -18.02
CA PRO A 90 -21.92 -11.96 -18.80
C PRO A 90 -22.68 -11.47 -20.03
N SER A 91 -22.60 -12.23 -21.12
CA SER A 91 -23.20 -11.92 -22.42
C SER A 91 -24.73 -11.75 -22.38
N THR A 92 -25.38 -12.20 -21.30
CA THR A 92 -26.79 -11.96 -20.98
C THR A 92 -27.14 -10.48 -20.75
N ILE A 93 -26.16 -9.64 -20.36
CA ILE A 93 -26.34 -8.20 -20.10
C ILE A 93 -25.77 -7.35 -21.25
N GLN A 94 -25.03 -7.95 -22.19
CA GLN A 94 -24.15 -7.25 -23.14
C GLN A 94 -24.83 -6.41 -24.24
N PRO A 95 -26.12 -6.54 -24.61
CA PRO A 95 -26.70 -5.56 -25.52
C PRO A 95 -28.08 -4.98 -25.18
N CYS A 96 -28.80 -5.42 -24.15
CA CYS A 96 -30.26 -5.17 -24.17
C CYS A 96 -30.76 -3.87 -23.49
N ARG A 97 -30.09 -3.29 -22.47
CA ARG A 97 -30.63 -2.09 -21.78
C ARG A 97 -29.61 -1.17 -21.07
N ALA A 98 -28.31 -1.39 -21.21
CA ALA A 98 -27.32 -0.50 -20.60
C ALA A 98 -27.26 0.82 -21.38
N ASN A 99 -28.06 1.81 -20.97
CA ASN A 99 -27.88 3.19 -21.40
C ASN A 99 -26.40 3.55 -21.23
N ALA A 100 -25.72 4.01 -22.29
CA ALA A 100 -24.33 4.47 -22.24
C ALA A 100 -23.98 5.31 -20.99
N PRO A 101 -24.82 6.26 -20.51
CA PRO A 101 -24.55 6.99 -19.28
C PRO A 101 -24.60 6.14 -18.00
N ALA A 102 -25.43 5.10 -17.93
CA ALA A 102 -25.51 4.22 -16.76
C ALA A 102 -24.22 3.39 -16.60
N LEU A 103 -23.66 2.88 -17.70
CA LEU A 103 -22.40 2.14 -17.68
C LEU A 103 -21.23 3.04 -17.27
N GLN A 104 -21.23 4.28 -17.74
CA GLN A 104 -20.24 5.28 -17.36
C GLN A 104 -20.33 5.64 -15.88
N TYR A 105 -21.54 5.79 -15.34
CA TYR A 105 -21.77 6.03 -13.92
C TYR A 105 -21.28 4.86 -13.04
N ILE A 106 -21.59 3.61 -13.44
CA ILE A 106 -21.10 2.42 -12.73
C ILE A 106 -19.57 2.36 -12.77
N ALA A 107 -18.95 2.64 -13.92
CA ALA A 107 -17.49 2.67 -14.02
C ALA A 107 -16.85 3.79 -13.17
N GLN A 108 -17.53 4.93 -13.01
CA GLN A 108 -17.09 5.98 -12.08
C GLN A 108 -17.15 5.51 -10.63
N LEU A 109 -18.21 4.82 -10.22
CA LEU A 109 -18.33 4.24 -8.88
C LEU A 109 -17.25 3.16 -8.65
N CYS A 110 -17.05 2.25 -9.59
CA CYS A 110 -15.98 1.26 -9.50
C CYS A 110 -14.59 1.91 -9.42
N SER A 111 -14.34 2.97 -10.19
CA SER A 111 -13.09 3.73 -10.12
C SER A 111 -12.89 4.34 -8.73
N ALA A 112 -13.93 4.96 -8.16
CA ALA A 112 -13.89 5.52 -6.80
C ALA A 112 -13.62 4.42 -5.75
N LEU A 113 -14.25 3.26 -5.87
CA LEU A 113 -14.03 2.12 -4.98
C LEU A 113 -12.59 1.60 -5.05
N ILE A 114 -12.03 1.46 -6.26
CA ILE A 114 -10.63 1.04 -6.48
C ILE A 114 -9.67 2.06 -5.85
N VAL A 115 -9.91 3.37 -6.02
CA VAL A 115 -9.11 4.43 -5.38
C VAL A 115 -9.17 4.31 -3.85
N SER A 116 -10.35 4.03 -3.30
CA SER A 116 -10.53 3.85 -1.85
C SER A 116 -10.03 2.51 -1.32
N HIS A 117 -9.48 1.63 -2.18
CA HIS A 117 -9.10 0.26 -1.83
C HIS A 117 -10.22 -0.55 -1.17
N ASN A 118 -11.48 -0.20 -1.46
CA ASN A 118 -12.65 -0.82 -0.86
C ASN A 118 -13.13 -1.98 -1.74
N PHE A 119 -12.64 -3.18 -1.44
CA PHE A 119 -12.98 -4.41 -2.16
C PHE A 119 -13.88 -5.36 -1.35
N ASP A 120 -14.24 -4.98 -0.12
CA ASP A 120 -15.04 -5.80 0.77
C ASP A 120 -16.54 -5.63 0.49
N LEU A 121 -17.16 -6.72 0.01
CA LEU A 121 -18.58 -6.77 -0.34
C LEU A 121 -19.51 -6.35 0.81
N GLY A 122 -19.07 -6.52 2.07
CA GLY A 122 -19.84 -6.11 3.24
C GLY A 122 -19.96 -4.60 3.44
N GLU A 123 -19.06 -3.81 2.85
CA GLU A 123 -19.09 -2.34 2.93
C GLU A 123 -19.91 -1.70 1.79
N TRP A 124 -20.40 -2.51 0.84
CA TRP A 124 -21.10 -2.04 -0.35
C TRP A 124 -22.63 -2.05 -0.21
N SER A 125 -23.16 -2.48 0.94
CA SER A 125 -24.59 -2.60 1.24
C SER A 125 -25.24 -1.28 1.65
#